data_AF-A0A0F1AYU7-F1
#
_entry.id   AF-A0A0F1AYU7-F1
#
_cell.length_a   1.000
_cell.length_b   1.000
_cell.length_c   1.000
_cell.angle_alpha   90.00
_cell.angle_beta   90.00
_cell.angle_gamma   90.00
#
_symmetry.space_group_name_H-M   'P 1'
#
loop_
_entity.id
_entity.type
_entity.pdbx_description
1 polymer ?
#
loop_
_entity_poly.entity_id
_entity_poly.type
_entity_poly.pdbx_seq_one_letter_code
_entity_poly.pdbx_strand_id
1 'polypeptide(L)'
;MNHVYTDLSESRLLSGYASQIVEAIQNDESAPHLYDDIREMLQQVSPSGMITIGNPGIVAPASWWGDWFGLDLSAEDIAELQEVEL
;
A
#
# COMPACT_ATOMS: atom_id res chain seq x y z
N MET A 1 18.67 -9.28 -21.94
CA MET A 1 17.55 -8.33 -22.13
C MET A 1 17.48 -7.56 -20.82
N ASN A 2 18.02 -6.33 -20.79
CA ASN A 2 17.97 -5.53 -19.56
C ASN A 2 16.51 -5.12 -19.35
N HIS A 3 15.87 -5.64 -18.30
CA HIS A 3 14.57 -5.15 -17.88
C HIS A 3 14.78 -3.69 -17.47
N VAL A 4 14.38 -2.78 -18.35
CA VAL A 4 14.26 -1.36 -18.02
C VAL A 4 13.02 -1.29 -17.13
N TYR A 5 13.24 -1.21 -15.82
CA TYR A 5 12.17 -0.94 -14.89
C TYR A 5 11.70 0.51 -15.13
N THR A 6 10.45 0.67 -15.55
CA THR A 6 9.81 1.98 -15.58
C THR A 6 9.42 2.33 -14.15
N ASP A 7 10.02 3.39 -13.62
CA ASP A 7 9.57 3.97 -12.37
C ASP A 7 8.16 4.55 -12.57
N LEU A 8 7.22 4.04 -11.79
CA LEU A 8 5.80 4.43 -11.82
C LEU A 8 5.36 5.03 -10.46
N SER A 9 6.30 5.38 -9.59
CA SER A 9 6.01 6.00 -8.28
C SER A 9 5.08 7.21 -8.38
N GLU A 10 5.24 8.04 -9.40
CA GLU A 10 4.42 9.24 -9.67
C GLU A 10 3.14 8.96 -10.50
N SER A 11 2.86 7.69 -10.84
CA SER A 11 1.74 7.33 -11.69
C SER A 11 0.43 7.36 -10.89
N ARG A 12 -0.41 8.36 -11.17
CA ARG A 12 -1.79 8.43 -10.62
C ARG A 12 -2.61 7.17 -10.88
N LEU A 13 -2.37 6.46 -11.99
CA LEU A 13 -3.05 5.21 -12.30
C LEU A 13 -2.60 4.07 -11.38
N LEU A 14 -1.30 4.02 -11.06
CA LEU A 14 -0.77 3.03 -10.12
C LEU A 14 -1.29 3.31 -8.71
N SER A 15 -1.24 4.57 -8.27
CA SER A 15 -1.76 5.02 -6.98
C SER A 15 -3.26 4.71 -6.84
N GLY A 16 -4.05 5.02 -7.87
CA GLY A 16 -5.48 4.73 -7.88
C GLY A 16 -5.77 3.22 -7.83
N TYR A 17 -4.98 2.41 -8.53
CA TYR A 17 -5.15 0.95 -8.51
C TYR A 17 -4.75 0.33 -7.16
N ALA A 18 -3.67 0.81 -6.54
CA ALA A 18 -3.27 0.40 -5.19
C ALA A 18 -4.36 0.71 -4.16
N SER A 19 -4.94 1.91 -4.21
CA SER A 19 -6.06 2.30 -3.35
C SER A 19 -7.26 1.36 -3.50
N GLN A 20 -7.63 0.97 -4.74
CA GLN A 20 -8.71 0.01 -4.99
C GLN A 20 -8.41 -1.38 -4.42
N ILE A 21 -7.15 -1.84 -4.49
CA ILE A 21 -6.74 -3.12 -3.89
C ILE A 21 -6.95 -3.08 -2.37
N VAL A 22 -6.49 -2.02 -1.71
CA VAL A 22 -6.61 -1.88 -0.25
C VAL A 22 -8.07 -1.78 0.16
N GLU A 23 -8.87 -0.98 -0.55
CA GLU A 23 -10.32 -0.84 -0.30
C GLU A 23 -11.04 -2.19 -0.48
N ALA A 24 -10.70 -2.96 -1.51
CA ALA A 24 -11.28 -4.27 -1.74
C ALA A 24 -10.94 -5.26 -0.62
N ILE A 25 -9.70 -5.25 -0.12
CA ILE A 25 -9.27 -6.09 1.00
C ILE A 25 -9.99 -5.67 2.29
N GLN A 26 -10.07 -4.37 2.56
CA GLN A 26 -10.69 -3.85 3.79
C GLN A 26 -12.19 -4.15 3.86
N ASN A 27 -12.88 -4.14 2.72
CA ASN A 27 -14.32 -4.34 2.63
C ASN A 27 -14.73 -5.78 2.25
N ASP A 28 -13.78 -6.73 2.19
CA ASP A 28 -14.09 -8.13 1.87
C ASP A 28 -14.69 -8.86 3.08
N GLU A 29 -16.02 -8.99 3.09
CA GLU A 29 -16.77 -9.72 4.13
C GLU A 29 -16.39 -11.21 4.21
N SER A 30 -15.82 -11.79 3.14
CA SER A 30 -15.38 -13.19 3.12
C SER A 30 -14.02 -13.41 3.79
N ALA A 31 -13.26 -12.33 4.04
CA ALA A 31 -11.95 -12.35 4.65
C ALA A 31 -11.75 -11.19 5.65
N PRO A 32 -12.55 -11.11 6.73
CA PRO A 32 -12.65 -9.93 7.61
C PRO A 32 -11.38 -9.59 8.39
N HIS A 33 -10.39 -10.49 8.46
CA HIS A 33 -9.12 -10.27 9.15
C HIS A 33 -7.95 -10.00 8.19
N LEU A 34 -8.17 -10.12 6.88
CA LEU A 34 -7.09 -10.07 5.89
C LEU A 34 -6.36 -8.72 5.89
N TYR A 35 -7.10 -7.62 6.08
CA TYR A 35 -6.50 -6.28 6.17
C TYR A 35 -5.50 -6.17 7.33
N ASP A 36 -5.90 -6.62 8.52
CA ASP A 36 -5.06 -6.57 9.72
C ASP A 36 -3.91 -7.60 9.65
N ASP A 37 -4.17 -8.79 9.11
CA ASP A 37 -3.14 -9.82 8.90
C ASP A 37 -2.02 -9.32 7.97
N ILE A 38 -2.38 -8.62 6.88
CA ILE A 38 -1.41 -8.01 5.96
C ILE A 38 -0.63 -6.90 6.68
N ARG A 39 -1.31 -6.06 7.48
CA ARG A 39 -0.63 -5.00 8.26
C ARG A 39 0.38 -5.57 9.24
N GLU A 40 0.01 -6.63 9.96
CA GLU A 40 0.92 -7.30 10.88
C GLU A 40 2.10 -7.93 10.14
N MET A 41 1.83 -8.60 9.01
CA MET A 41 2.89 -9.16 8.16
C MET A 41 3.87 -8.09 7.67
N LEU A 42 3.37 -6.93 7.21
CA LEU A 42 4.20 -5.82 6.70
C LEU A 42 5.14 -5.25 7.78
N GLN A 43 4.73 -5.27 9.05
CA GLN A 43 5.59 -4.87 10.19
C GLN A 43 6.71 -5.88 10.49
N GLN A 44 6.56 -7.13 10.08
CA GLN A 44 7.51 -8.22 10.37
C GLN A 44 8.53 -8.45 9.26
N VAL A 45 8.26 -7.98 8.04
CA VAL A 45 9.15 -8.13 6.89
C VAL A 45 10.13 -6.96 6.78
N SER A 46 11.26 -7.18 6.11
CA SER A 46 12.20 -6.09 5.82
C SER A 46 11.52 -5.04 4.91
N PRO A 47 11.69 -3.73 5.18
CA PRO A 47 11.10 -2.65 4.36
C PRO A 47 11.40 -2.77 2.86
N SER A 48 12.57 -3.31 2.49
CA SER A 48 12.99 -3.53 1.10
C SER A 48 12.53 -4.87 0.50
N GLY A 49 11.84 -5.72 1.27
CA GLY A 49 11.29 -6.97 0.81
C GLY A 49 10.19 -6.74 -0.23
N MET A 50 10.29 -7.38 -1.40
CA MET A 50 9.29 -7.24 -2.45
C MET A 50 8.06 -8.09 -2.15
N ILE A 51 6.90 -7.46 -2.01
CA ILE A 51 5.61 -8.09 -1.71
C ILE A 51 4.67 -7.90 -2.90
N THR A 52 3.88 -8.93 -3.20
CA THR A 52 2.86 -8.90 -4.25
C THR A 52 1.48 -8.89 -3.63
N ILE A 53 0.66 -7.87 -3.92
CA ILE A 53 -0.72 -7.76 -3.44
C ILE A 53 -1.64 -7.38 -4.62
N GLY A 54 -2.87 -7.90 -4.61
CA GLY A 54 -3.90 -7.61 -5.61
C GLY A 54 -4.05 -8.67 -6.71
N ASN A 55 -5.07 -8.47 -7.56
CA ASN A 55 -5.34 -9.30 -8.73
C ASN A 55 -5.93 -8.43 -9.87
N PRO A 56 -5.15 -8.07 -10.90
CA PRO A 56 -3.73 -8.36 -11.10
C PRO A 56 -2.81 -7.83 -9.98
N GLY A 57 -1.74 -8.57 -9.67
CA GLY A 57 -0.84 -8.22 -8.56
C GLY A 57 0.14 -7.10 -8.89
N ILE A 58 0.35 -6.17 -7.94
CA ILE A 58 1.44 -5.20 -7.95
C ILE A 58 2.59 -5.74 -7.10
N VAL A 59 3.81 -5.74 -7.65
CA VAL A 59 5.03 -6.12 -6.92
C VAL A 59 5.75 -4.85 -6.48
N ALA A 60 5.83 -4.59 -5.19
CA ALA A 60 6.44 -3.39 -4.62
C ALA A 60 7.15 -3.68 -3.28
N PRO A 61 8.07 -2.81 -2.82
CA PRO A 61 8.67 -2.95 -1.48
C PRO A 61 7.63 -2.95 -0.36
N ALA A 62 7.94 -3.63 0.74
CA ALA A 62 7.07 -3.69 1.91
C ALA A 62 6.79 -2.29 2.51
N SER A 63 7.77 -1.38 2.49
CA SER A 63 7.56 0.01 2.93
C SER A 63 6.51 0.73 2.07
N TRP A 64 6.56 0.54 0.75
CA TRP A 64 5.59 1.16 -0.15
C TRP A 64 4.18 0.65 0.12
N TRP A 65 4.01 -0.65 0.39
CA TRP A 65 2.72 -1.16 0.85
C TRP A 65 2.36 -0.67 2.26
N GLY A 66 3.34 -0.49 3.14
CA GLY A 66 3.16 0.09 4.47
C GLY A 66 2.48 1.46 4.43
N ASP A 67 2.88 2.33 3.50
CA ASP A 67 2.23 3.63 3.26
C ASP A 67 0.74 3.47 2.97
N TRP A 68 0.37 2.56 2.05
CA TRP A 68 -1.02 2.31 1.65
C TRP A 68 -1.88 1.67 2.75
N PHE A 69 -1.27 0.85 3.60
CA PHE A 69 -1.94 0.20 4.74
C PHE A 69 -1.87 1.04 6.03
N GLY A 70 -1.44 2.31 5.92
CA GLY A 70 -1.41 3.27 7.02
C GLY A 70 -0.44 2.90 8.15
N LEU A 71 0.69 2.27 7.82
CA LEU A 71 1.75 1.92 8.78
C LEU A 71 2.78 3.04 8.94
N ASP A 72 3.07 3.74 7.86
CA ASP A 72 4.14 4.73 7.77
C ASP A 72 3.62 6.18 7.66
N LEU A 73 2.39 6.45 8.11
CA LEU A 73 1.89 7.83 8.24
C LEU A 73 2.76 8.57 9.26
N SER A 74 3.59 9.49 8.78
CA SER A 74 4.37 10.35 9.65
C SER A 74 3.42 11.29 10.40
N ALA A 75 3.88 11.81 11.55
CA ALA A 75 3.13 12.85 12.26
C ALA A 75 2.89 14.10 11.41
N GLU A 76 3.75 14.35 10.41
CA GLU A 76 3.62 15.41 9.41
C GLU A 76 2.49 15.12 8.43
N ASP A 77 2.38 13.90 7.88
CA ASP A 77 1.28 13.51 6.98
C ASP A 77 -0.09 13.62 7.70
N ILE A 78 -0.13 13.26 8.99
CA ILE A 78 -1.32 13.41 9.82
C ILE A 78 -1.67 14.88 10.06
N ALA A 79 -0.65 15.73 10.28
CA ALA A 79 -0.85 17.16 10.47
C ALA A 79 -1.34 17.85 9.19
N GLU A 80 -0.80 17.48 8.02
CA GLU A 80 -1.26 18.01 6.72
C GLU A 80 -2.73 17.65 6.46
N LEU A 81 -3.16 16.44 6.82
CA LEU A 81 -4.57 16.03 6.72
C LEU A 81 -5.50 16.78 7.69
N GLN A 82 -5.01 17.22 8.85
CA GLN A 82 -5.78 18.02 9.80
C GLN A 82 -6.01 19.46 9.34
N GLU A 83 -5.15 19.99 8.47
CA GLU A 83 -5.30 21.33 7.88
C GLU A 83 -6.26 21.37 6.68
N VAL A 84 -6.71 20.20 6.18
CA VAL A 84 -7.76 20.11 5.16
C VAL A 84 -9.13 20.24 5.82
N GLU A 85 -9.63 21.47 5.96
CA GLU A 85 -11.07 21.71 6.18
C GLU A 85 -11.87 21.20 4.97
N LEU A 86 -12.75 20.20 5.18
CA LEU A 86 -13.70 19.69 4.18
C LEU A 86 -14.92 20.59 4.02
#